data_AF-A0A062IEW8-F1
#
_entry.id   AF-A0A062IEW8-F1
#
_cell.length_a   1.000
_cell.length_b   1.000
_cell.length_c   1.000
_cell.angle_alpha   90.00
_cell.angle_beta   90.00
_cell.angle_gamma   90.00
#
_symmetry.space_group_name_H-M   'P 1'
#
loop_
_entity.id
_entity.type
_entity.pdbx_description
1 polymer ?
#
loop_
_entity_poly.entity_id
_entity_poly.type
_entity_poly.pdbx_seq_one_letter_code
_entity_poly.pdbx_strand_id
1 'polypeptide(L)'
;MKIATALLTSALFTTAVSAEAINTPAPTAGVQAFLDVLNSGNGKPMELMTPNEARQVLIGAQKGAKLPPAQVSEKTIQINGQSIQLKIVKPENAKGVLPVFMFFHGGGWVLGDFATHERLIRDLVRESGAAAAMGLF
;
A
#
# COMPACT_ATOMS: atom_id res chain seq x y z
N MET A 1 -49.50 36.40 11.96
CA MET A 1 -48.22 37.10 12.20
C MET A 1 -47.33 36.15 13.01
N LYS A 2 -46.71 35.10 12.43
CA LYS A 2 -45.46 35.04 11.63
C LYS A 2 -44.25 35.70 12.32
N ILE A 3 -43.73 35.13 13.41
CA ILE A 3 -42.43 35.57 13.99
C ILE A 3 -41.59 34.40 14.59
N ALA A 4 -41.67 33.19 14.02
CA ALA A 4 -40.78 32.08 14.43
C ALA A 4 -39.90 31.55 13.30
N THR A 5 -39.79 32.28 12.17
CA THR A 5 -39.01 31.88 10.98
C THR A 5 -37.84 32.83 10.71
N ALA A 6 -37.57 33.82 11.57
CA ALA A 6 -36.63 34.91 11.29
C ALA A 6 -35.35 34.88 12.15
N LEU A 7 -34.77 33.70 12.36
CA LEU A 7 -33.49 33.54 13.10
C LEU A 7 -32.54 32.53 12.44
N LEU A 8 -32.67 32.28 11.12
CA LEU A 8 -31.66 31.58 10.33
C LEU A 8 -30.80 32.51 9.46
N THR A 9 -31.00 33.83 9.54
CA THR A 9 -30.41 34.79 8.58
C THR A 9 -29.33 35.71 9.18
N SER A 10 -28.74 35.39 10.33
CA SER A 10 -27.59 36.13 10.88
C SER A 10 -26.29 35.33 10.78
N ALA A 11 -25.65 35.43 9.61
CA ALA A 11 -24.20 35.58 9.47
C ALA A 11 -23.24 34.51 10.04
N LEU A 12 -23.59 33.23 10.08
CA LEU A 12 -22.65 32.16 10.50
C LEU A 12 -22.08 31.28 9.39
N PHE A 13 -22.46 31.53 8.14
CA PHE A 13 -21.74 30.97 6.99
C PHE A 13 -21.04 32.11 6.28
N THR A 14 -19.90 32.53 6.82
CA THR A 14 -18.94 33.33 6.06
C THR A 14 -18.65 32.55 4.79
N THR A 15 -19.20 33.02 3.67
CA THR A 15 -18.78 32.60 2.34
C THR A 15 -17.29 32.87 2.29
N ALA A 16 -16.47 31.82 2.27
CA ALA A 16 -15.11 31.93 1.78
C ALA A 16 -15.26 32.59 0.40
N VAL A 17 -14.90 33.88 0.34
CA VAL A 17 -14.97 34.68 -0.87
C VAL A 17 -14.31 33.86 -1.96
N SER A 18 -15.04 33.61 -3.05
CA SER A 18 -14.58 32.84 -4.19
C SER A 18 -13.30 33.42 -4.77
N ALA A 19 -12.16 33.02 -4.22
CA ALA A 19 -11.02 32.71 -5.03
C ALA A 19 -11.43 31.51 -5.89
N GLU A 20 -11.09 31.52 -7.19
CA GLU A 20 -11.17 30.30 -7.99
C GLU A 20 -10.51 29.18 -7.19
N ALA A 21 -11.22 28.07 -7.00
CA ALA A 21 -10.66 26.92 -6.31
C ALA A 21 -9.53 26.37 -7.18
N ILE A 22 -8.30 26.83 -6.93
CA ILE A 22 -7.12 26.28 -7.58
C ILE A 22 -6.94 24.88 -7.00
N ASN A 23 -7.31 23.87 -7.78
CA ASN A 23 -7.17 22.46 -7.41
C ASN A 23 -5.72 21.99 -7.59
N THR A 24 -4.79 22.64 -6.87
CA THR A 24 -3.39 22.23 -6.83
C THR A 24 -3.29 20.88 -6.12
N PRO A 25 -2.59 19.88 -6.68
CA PRO A 25 -2.35 18.62 -6.00
C PRO A 25 -1.63 18.86 -4.67
N ALA A 26 -2.23 18.39 -3.57
CA ALA A 26 -1.65 18.43 -2.25
C ALA A 26 -1.74 17.04 -1.59
N PRO A 27 -0.73 16.60 -0.84
CA PRO A 27 -0.83 15.39 -0.04
C PRO A 27 -1.96 15.50 0.98
N THR A 28 -2.59 14.36 1.31
CA THR A 28 -3.45 14.31 2.50
C THR A 28 -2.60 14.53 3.75
N ALA A 29 -3.21 14.98 4.85
CA ALA A 29 -2.47 15.28 6.08
C ALA A 29 -1.60 14.09 6.58
N GLY A 30 -2.11 12.86 6.46
CA GLY A 30 -1.36 11.65 6.83
C GLY A 30 -0.16 11.38 5.91
N VAL A 31 -0.31 11.62 4.60
CA VAL A 31 0.81 11.50 3.65
C VAL A 31 1.83 12.60 3.89
N GLN A 32 1.40 13.83 4.18
CA GLN A 32 2.31 14.93 4.51
C GLN A 32 3.14 14.61 5.76
N ALA A 33 2.52 14.12 6.83
CA ALA A 33 3.25 13.73 8.04
C ALA A 33 4.29 12.62 7.78
N PHE A 34 3.97 11.67 6.89
CA PHE A 34 4.95 10.67 6.46
C PHE A 34 6.11 11.30 5.67
N LEU A 35 5.82 12.19 4.73
CA LEU A 35 6.84 12.90 3.94
C LEU A 35 7.73 13.78 4.80
N ASP A 36 7.19 14.45 5.81
CA ASP A 36 7.96 15.31 6.73
C ASP A 36 9.01 14.49 7.49
N VAL A 37 8.63 13.31 7.99
CA VAL A 37 9.58 12.37 8.63
C VAL A 37 10.62 11.88 7.63
N LEU A 38 10.18 11.43 6.44
CA LEU A 38 11.09 10.90 5.42
C LEU A 38 12.12 11.94 4.95
N ASN A 39 11.67 13.17 4.68
CA ASN A 39 12.49 14.27 4.17
C ASN A 39 13.35 14.93 5.25
N SER A 40 13.11 14.65 6.53
CA SER A 40 13.97 15.11 7.63
C SER A 40 15.31 14.35 7.70
N GLY A 41 15.40 13.18 7.04
CA GLY A 41 16.61 12.37 6.98
C GLY A 41 17.70 13.02 6.10
N ASN A 42 18.96 12.79 6.44
CA ASN A 42 20.13 13.26 5.69
C ASN A 42 20.83 12.13 4.89
N GLY A 43 20.11 11.05 4.62
CA GLY A 43 20.63 9.92 3.84
C GLY A 43 20.93 10.31 2.40
N LYS A 44 21.85 9.58 1.76
CA LYS A 44 22.10 9.72 0.32
C LYS A 44 20.83 9.39 -0.48
N PRO A 45 20.59 10.07 -1.63
CA PRO A 45 19.60 9.63 -2.60
C PRO A 45 19.74 8.15 -2.96
N MET A 46 18.61 7.48 -3.19
CA MET A 46 18.57 6.01 -3.35
C MET A 46 19.35 5.53 -4.58
N GLU A 47 19.37 6.32 -5.65
CA GLU A 47 20.10 6.06 -6.89
C GLU A 47 21.63 6.15 -6.75
N LEU A 48 22.12 6.75 -5.66
CA LEU A 48 23.54 6.77 -5.29
C LEU A 48 23.91 5.63 -4.32
N MET A 49 22.96 4.76 -3.98
CA MET A 49 23.18 3.58 -3.15
C MET A 49 23.60 2.37 -4.00
N THR A 50 24.33 1.44 -3.39
CA THR A 50 24.44 0.10 -3.94
C THR A 50 23.06 -0.61 -3.89
N PRO A 51 22.80 -1.60 -4.76
CA PRO A 51 21.55 -2.37 -4.72
C PRO A 51 21.22 -2.95 -3.35
N ASN A 52 22.22 -3.43 -2.61
CA ASN A 52 21.99 -4.01 -1.28
C ASN A 52 21.60 -2.96 -0.25
N GLU A 53 22.25 -1.79 -0.24
CA GLU A 53 21.84 -0.68 0.63
C GLU A 53 20.41 -0.23 0.31
N ALA A 54 20.08 -0.05 -0.97
CA ALA A 54 18.72 0.35 -1.39
C ALA A 54 17.67 -0.67 -0.96
N ARG A 55 17.94 -1.98 -1.09
CA ARG A 55 17.05 -3.05 -0.58
C ARG A 55 16.79 -2.92 0.91
N GLN A 56 17.82 -2.63 1.70
CA GLN A 56 17.68 -2.49 3.16
C GLN A 56 16.80 -1.31 3.54
N VAL A 57 16.74 -0.24 2.74
CA VAL A 57 15.81 0.88 2.98
C VAL A 57 14.36 0.39 2.97
N LEU A 58 13.95 -0.34 1.93
CA LEU A 58 12.57 -0.84 1.83
C LEU A 58 12.27 -1.91 2.87
N ILE A 59 13.21 -2.82 3.15
CA ILE A 59 13.08 -3.84 4.20
C ILE A 59 12.86 -3.17 5.56
N GLY A 60 13.69 -2.18 5.91
CA GLY A 60 13.58 -1.42 7.16
C GLY A 60 12.26 -0.69 7.29
N ALA A 61 11.81 -0.01 6.22
CA ALA A 61 10.55 0.74 6.21
C ALA A 61 9.31 -0.14 6.41
N GLN A 62 9.33 -1.39 5.94
CA GLN A 62 8.19 -2.30 5.99
C GLN A 62 8.20 -3.23 7.22
N LYS A 63 9.32 -3.31 7.93
CA LYS A 63 9.51 -4.24 9.05
C LYS A 63 8.56 -3.95 10.21
N GLY A 64 7.98 -5.01 10.77
CA GLY A 64 7.15 -4.91 11.97
C GLY A 64 5.70 -4.47 11.72
N ALA A 65 5.29 -4.30 10.46
CA ALA A 65 3.89 -4.05 10.13
C ALA A 65 3.00 -5.19 10.65
N LYS A 66 1.86 -4.84 11.27
CA LYS A 66 0.84 -5.82 11.65
C LYS A 66 0.25 -6.44 10.39
N LEU A 67 0.31 -7.76 10.29
CA LEU A 67 -0.21 -8.51 9.15
C LEU A 67 -1.67 -8.92 9.39
N PRO A 68 -2.58 -8.72 8.43
CA PRO A 68 -3.91 -9.31 8.51
C PRO A 68 -3.82 -10.85 8.48
N PRO A 69 -4.73 -11.57 9.14
CA PRO A 69 -4.74 -13.02 9.08
C PRO A 69 -4.92 -13.56 7.67
N ALA A 70 -4.09 -14.54 7.30
CA ALA A 70 -4.10 -15.21 6.00
C ALA A 70 -3.32 -16.52 6.10
N GLN A 71 -3.64 -17.48 5.23
CA GLN A 71 -2.82 -18.69 5.04
C GLN A 71 -1.71 -18.39 4.04
N VAL A 72 -0.46 -18.67 4.38
CA VAL A 72 0.69 -18.49 3.50
C VAL A 72 1.40 -19.83 3.32
N SER A 73 1.67 -20.22 2.08
CA SER A 73 2.43 -21.42 1.75
C SER A 73 3.40 -21.16 0.61
N GLU A 74 4.36 -22.05 0.41
CA GLU A 74 5.29 -22.00 -0.72
C GLU A 74 5.07 -23.16 -1.67
N LYS A 75 5.34 -22.92 -2.96
CA LYS A 75 5.37 -23.97 -3.98
C LYS A 75 6.40 -23.64 -5.04
N THR A 76 7.29 -24.58 -5.33
CA THR A 76 8.20 -24.48 -6.46
C THR A 76 7.60 -25.18 -7.67
N ILE A 77 7.62 -24.53 -8.82
CA ILE A 77 7.20 -25.09 -10.12
C ILE A 77 8.40 -25.22 -11.06
N GLN A 78 8.32 -26.17 -11.99
CA GLN A 78 9.32 -26.37 -13.05
C GLN A 78 8.69 -26.01 -14.39
N ILE A 79 9.32 -25.10 -15.14
CA ILE A 79 8.86 -24.67 -16.47
C ILE A 79 10.08 -24.39 -17.35
N ASN A 80 10.12 -24.96 -18.56
CA ASN A 80 11.22 -24.75 -19.52
C ASN A 80 12.63 -24.96 -18.94
N GLY A 81 12.79 -25.93 -18.03
CA GLY A 81 14.07 -26.21 -17.37
C GLY A 81 14.46 -25.22 -16.25
N GLN A 82 13.57 -24.29 -15.90
CA GLN A 82 13.76 -23.34 -14.81
C GLN A 82 12.85 -23.64 -13.63
N SER A 83 13.39 -23.43 -12.43
CA SER A 83 12.69 -23.58 -11.16
C SER A 83 12.21 -22.22 -10.66
N ILE A 84 10.90 -22.04 -10.50
CA ILE A 84 10.31 -20.79 -10.00
C ILE A 84 9.65 -21.07 -8.65
N GLN A 85 10.08 -20.37 -7.59
CA GLN A 85 9.44 -20.44 -6.29
C GLN A 85 8.27 -19.46 -6.23
N LEU A 86 7.14 -19.94 -5.71
CA LEU A 86 5.93 -19.15 -5.54
C LEU A 86 5.57 -19.05 -4.06
N LYS A 87 5.14 -17.86 -3.64
CA LYS A 87 4.39 -17.64 -2.40
C LYS A 87 2.90 -17.61 -2.73
N ILE A 88 2.14 -18.47 -2.08
CA ILE A 88 0.69 -18.57 -2.22
C ILE A 88 0.06 -18.02 -0.96
N VAL A 89 -0.79 -17.01 -1.10
CA VAL A 89 -1.53 -16.40 0.02
C VAL A 89 -3.02 -16.62 -0.22
N LYS A 90 -3.72 -17.15 0.78
CA LYS A 90 -5.17 -17.41 0.74
C LYS A 90 -5.88 -16.76 1.94
N PRO A 91 -7.19 -16.47 1.84
CA PRO A 91 -7.96 -16.03 2.99
C PRO A 91 -7.82 -17.00 4.17
N GLU A 92 -7.83 -16.50 5.41
CA GLU A 92 -7.59 -17.30 6.63
C GLU A 92 -8.49 -18.55 6.73
N ASN A 93 -9.75 -18.43 6.31
CA ASN A 93 -10.76 -19.50 6.40
C ASN A 93 -11.09 -20.12 5.02
N ALA A 94 -10.16 -20.07 4.07
CA ALA A 94 -10.36 -20.61 2.72
C ALA A 94 -10.73 -22.10 2.73
N LYS A 95 -11.79 -22.45 1.97
CA LYS A 95 -12.23 -23.82 1.72
C LYS A 95 -12.50 -24.01 0.22
N GLY A 96 -12.27 -25.22 -0.29
CA GLY A 96 -12.50 -25.54 -1.69
C GLY A 96 -11.52 -24.86 -2.66
N VAL A 97 -11.91 -24.81 -3.93
CA VAL A 97 -11.13 -24.17 -5.01
C VAL A 97 -11.45 -22.68 -5.04
N LEU A 98 -10.42 -21.84 -5.13
CA LEU A 98 -10.54 -20.39 -5.22
C LEU A 98 -10.14 -19.89 -6.60
N PRO A 99 -10.70 -18.76 -7.09
CA PRO A 99 -10.06 -17.99 -8.15
C PRO A 99 -8.69 -17.47 -7.68
N VAL A 100 -7.82 -17.18 -8.64
CA VAL A 100 -6.42 -16.77 -8.38
C VAL A 100 -6.08 -15.51 -9.16
N PHE A 101 -5.32 -14.61 -8.54
CA PHE A 101 -4.60 -13.55 -9.24
C PHE A 101 -3.10 -13.71 -9.04
N MET A 102 -2.33 -13.34 -10.07
CA MET A 102 -0.87 -13.24 -9.96
C MET A 102 -0.52 -11.91 -9.29
N PHE A 103 0.45 -11.94 -8.38
CA PHE A 103 1.00 -10.74 -7.78
C PHE A 103 2.46 -10.58 -8.22
N PHE A 104 2.75 -9.48 -8.92
CA PHE A 104 4.09 -9.09 -9.31
C PHE A 104 4.48 -7.88 -8.47
N HIS A 105 5.53 -8.02 -7.67
CA HIS A 105 5.91 -6.97 -6.72
C HIS A 105 6.58 -5.77 -7.40
N GLY A 106 6.47 -4.62 -6.75
CA GLY A 106 7.18 -3.41 -7.16
C GLY A 106 8.61 -3.35 -6.61
N GLY A 107 9.22 -2.18 -6.69
CA GLY A 107 10.60 -1.96 -6.24
C GLY A 107 11.59 -1.72 -7.37
N GLY A 108 11.12 -1.36 -8.57
CA GLY A 108 11.99 -0.96 -9.69
C GLY A 108 12.98 -2.05 -10.11
N TRP A 109 12.60 -3.33 -10.00
CA TRP A 109 13.40 -4.53 -10.28
C TRP A 109 14.67 -4.72 -9.41
N VAL A 110 15.04 -3.74 -8.58
CA VAL A 110 16.19 -3.82 -7.68
C VAL A 110 15.74 -4.14 -6.25
N LEU A 111 14.65 -3.54 -5.79
CA LEU A 111 14.11 -3.65 -4.45
C LEU A 111 12.95 -4.64 -4.38
N GLY A 112 12.58 -4.98 -3.15
CA GLY A 112 11.36 -5.71 -2.86
C GLY A 112 11.55 -7.22 -2.86
N ASP A 113 10.68 -7.86 -2.10
CA ASP A 113 10.54 -9.30 -1.92
C ASP A 113 9.12 -9.58 -1.41
N PHE A 114 8.83 -10.84 -1.05
CA PHE A 114 7.54 -11.18 -0.45
C PHE A 114 7.29 -10.46 0.88
N ALA A 115 8.27 -10.42 1.79
CA ALA A 115 8.08 -9.88 3.13
C ALA A 115 7.74 -8.37 3.11
N THR A 116 8.40 -7.60 2.25
CA THR A 116 8.14 -6.17 2.04
C THR A 116 6.75 -5.88 1.47
N HIS A 117 6.15 -6.83 0.75
CA HIS A 117 4.81 -6.69 0.14
C HIS A 117 3.71 -7.48 0.86
N GLU A 118 4.07 -8.29 1.86
CA GLU A 118 3.17 -9.27 2.46
C GLU A 118 1.89 -8.66 3.02
N ARG A 119 1.99 -7.53 3.72
CA ARG A 119 0.83 -6.79 4.25
C ARG A 119 -0.15 -6.40 3.14
N LEU A 120 0.35 -5.87 2.03
CA LEU A 120 -0.48 -5.48 0.87
C LEU A 120 -1.11 -6.72 0.21
N ILE A 121 -0.34 -7.80 0.02
CA ILE A 121 -0.85 -9.04 -0.58
C ILE A 121 -2.00 -9.60 0.28
N ARG A 122 -1.82 -9.63 1.61
CA ARG A 122 -2.83 -10.12 2.55
C ARG A 122 -4.10 -9.26 2.51
N ASP A 123 -3.98 -7.94 2.40
CA ASP A 123 -5.13 -7.05 2.24
C ASP A 123 -5.89 -7.35 0.94
N LEU A 124 -5.20 -7.46 -0.20
CA LEU A 124 -5.83 -7.78 -1.48
C LEU A 124 -6.52 -9.16 -1.45
N VAL A 125 -5.90 -10.16 -0.83
CA VAL A 125 -6.48 -11.50 -0.65
C VAL A 125 -7.74 -11.45 0.22
N ARG A 126 -7.70 -10.71 1.34
CA ARG A 126 -8.83 -10.57 2.25
C ARG A 126 -10.02 -9.86 1.59
N GLU A 127 -9.76 -8.78 0.85
CA GLU A 127 -10.82 -7.97 0.21
C GLU A 127 -11.39 -8.62 -1.06
N SER A 128 -10.59 -9.40 -1.80
CA SER A 128 -11.05 -10.06 -3.02
C SER A 128 -11.66 -11.45 -2.79
N GLY A 129 -11.27 -12.14 -1.71
CA GLY A 129 -11.58 -13.55 -1.49
C GLY A 129 -10.83 -14.52 -2.42
N ALA A 130 -10.01 -14.02 -3.35
CA ALA A 130 -9.18 -14.81 -4.25
C ALA A 130 -7.83 -15.16 -3.60
N ALA A 131 -7.16 -16.20 -4.11
CA ALA A 131 -5.79 -16.49 -3.73
C ALA A 131 -4.80 -15.63 -4.53
N ALA A 132 -3.71 -15.19 -3.90
CA ALA A 132 -2.58 -14.57 -4.58
C ALA A 132 -1.50 -15.62 -4.85
N ALA A 133 -0.92 -15.61 -6.04
CA ALA A 133 0.32 -16.32 -6.35
C ALA A 133 1.41 -15.30 -6.74
N MET A 134 2.46 -15.19 -5.93
CA MET A 134 3.59 -14.30 -6.16
C MET A 134 4.82 -15.12 -6.54
N GLY A 135 5.42 -14.81 -7.69
CA GLY A 135 6.73 -15.33 -8.04
C GLY A 135 7.83 -14.70 -7.20
N LEU A 136 8.80 -15.50 -6.79
CA LEU A 136 10.07 -15.06 -6.21
C LEU A 136 11.11 -15.14 -7.32
N PHE A 137 11.58 -13.98 -7.77
CA PHE A 137 12.61 -13.81 -8.81
C PHE A 137 13.79 -13.01 -8.25
#